data_AF-A0A2N5IXI5-F1
#
_entry.id   AF-A0A2N5IXI5-F1
#
_cell.length_a   1.000
_cell.length_b   1.000
_cell.length_c   1.000
_cell.angle_alpha   90.00
_cell.angle_beta   90.00
_cell.angle_gamma   90.00
#
_symmetry.space_group_name_H-M   'P 1'
#
loop_
_entity.id
_entity.type
_entity.pdbx_description
1 polymer ?
#
loop_
_entity_poly.entity_id
_entity_poly.type
_entity_poly.pdbx_seq_one_letter_code
_entity_poly.pdbx_strand_id
1 'polypeptide(L)' 'MRTWLESHDFAGKTMTTFATSSSSTRGALGEQLHDSAPDAQWIDGRRFDVDANEAELRDWAESLGM' A
#
# COMPACT_ATOMS: atom_id res chain seq x y z
N MET A 1 11.68 -2.23 2.55
CA MET A 1 10.37 -1.75 3.05
C MET A 1 10.31 -1.80 4.57
N ARG A 2 10.45 -2.98 5.20
CA ARG A 2 10.42 -3.13 6.68
C ARG A 2 11.33 -2.15 7.43
N THR A 3 12.62 -2.07 7.09
CA THR A 3 13.55 -1.11 7.73
C THR A 3 13.08 0.34 7.66
N TRP A 4 12.38 0.73 6.58
CA TRP A 4 11.84 2.09 6.46
C TRP A 4 10.61 2.27 7.35
N LEU A 5 9.69 1.29 7.36
CA LEU A 5 8.52 1.28 8.23
C LEU A 5 8.91 1.35 9.72
N GLU A 6 9.88 0.53 10.12
CA GLU A 6 10.38 0.45 11.51
C GLU A 6 11.16 1.70 11.95
N SER A 7 11.54 2.58 11.01
CA SER A 7 12.32 3.80 11.29
C SER A 7 11.47 5.07 11.41
N HIS A 8 10.15 4.99 11.25
CA HIS A 8 9.27 6.18 11.24
C HIS A 8 8.04 5.96 12.13
N ASP A 9 7.47 7.06 12.61
CA ASP A 9 6.22 7.06 13.39
C ASP A 9 5.00 7.22 12.45
N PHE A 10 4.13 6.22 12.48
CA PHE A 10 2.89 6.18 11.70
C PHE A 10 1.62 6.27 12.56
N ALA A 11 1.74 6.58 13.85
CA ALA A 11 0.58 6.72 14.73
C ALA A 11 -0.45 7.70 14.14
N GLY A 12 -1.68 7.21 13.94
CA GLY A 12 -2.79 7.99 13.40
C GLY A 12 -2.70 8.31 11.89
N LYS A 13 -1.74 7.73 11.16
CA LYS A 13 -1.64 7.88 9.69
C LYS A 13 -2.38 6.74 8.99
N THR A 14 -3.14 7.06 7.96
CA THR A 14 -3.73 6.07 7.05
C THR A 14 -2.69 5.60 6.03
N MET A 15 -2.57 4.30 5.84
CA MET A 15 -1.57 3.68 4.97
C MET A 15 -2.19 2.62 4.07
N THR A 16 -1.76 2.61 2.80
CA THR A 16 -2.03 1.54 1.83
C THR A 16 -0.75 1.17 1.10
N THR A 17 -0.73 0.01 0.45
CA THR A 17 0.35 -0.39 -0.44
C THR A 17 -0.13 -0.59 -1.86
N PHE A 18 0.74 -0.35 -2.82
CA PHE A 18 0.54 -0.82 -4.17
C PHE A 18 1.83 -1.40 -4.74
N ALA A 19 1.68 -2.31 -5.71
CA ALA A 19 2.80 -2.86 -6.44
C ALA A 19 2.40 -3.22 -7.87
N THR A 20 3.36 -3.10 -8.79
CA THR A 20 3.29 -3.70 -10.11
C THR A 20 3.98 -5.06 -10.07
N SER A 21 3.27 -6.14 -10.39
CA SER A 21 3.86 -7.48 -10.46
C SER A 21 3.14 -8.34 -11.50
N SER A 22 3.86 -9.31 -12.07
CA SER A 22 3.29 -10.19 -13.11
C SER A 22 2.23 -11.15 -12.56
N SER A 23 2.33 -11.63 -11.31
CA SER A 23 1.44 -12.70 -10.81
C SER A 23 1.08 -12.67 -9.32
N SER A 24 1.81 -11.95 -8.46
CA SER A 24 1.64 -12.08 -7.01
C SER A 24 0.74 -10.98 -6.42
N THR A 25 -0.50 -11.33 -6.10
CA THR A 25 -1.46 -10.43 -5.44
C THR A 25 -1.14 -10.24 -3.95
N ARG A 26 -0.79 -11.31 -3.23
CA ARG A 26 -0.52 -11.28 -1.77
C ARG A 26 0.55 -10.26 -1.37
N GLY A 27 1.62 -10.15 -2.17
CA GLY A 27 2.69 -9.19 -1.91
C GLY A 27 2.25 -7.73 -2.12
N ALA A 28 1.31 -7.49 -3.03
CA ALA A 28 0.79 -6.15 -3.32
C ALA A 28 -0.19 -5.64 -2.25
N LEU A 29 -0.87 -6.56 -1.53
CA LEU A 29 -1.76 -6.21 -0.42
C LEU A 29 -1.00 -5.75 0.83
N GLY A 30 0.31 -6.04 0.94
CA GLY A 30 1.15 -5.50 2.01
C GLY A 30 0.90 -6.07 3.41
N GLU A 31 -0.04 -6.99 3.61
CA GLU A 31 -0.43 -7.54 4.92
C GLU A 31 0.77 -8.00 5.78
N GLN A 32 1.79 -8.59 5.14
CA GLN A 32 3.03 -9.05 5.78
C GLN A 32 3.95 -7.94 6.32
N LEU A 33 3.55 -6.68 6.16
CA LEU A 33 4.28 -5.48 6.58
C LEU A 33 3.59 -4.75 7.73
N HIS A 34 2.36 -5.15 8.09
CA HIS A 34 1.60 -4.48 9.14
C HIS A 34 2.30 -4.62 10.50
N ASP A 35 3.05 -5.70 10.70
CA ASP A 35 3.86 -5.94 11.90
C ASP A 35 5.01 -4.93 12.06
N SER A 36 5.52 -4.38 10.95
CA SER A 36 6.56 -3.35 10.96
C SER A 36 6.03 -1.93 11.22
N ALA A 37 4.71 -1.70 11.18
CA ALA A 37 4.08 -0.42 11.53
C ALA A 37 2.68 -0.65 12.15
N PRO A 38 2.61 -1.19 13.38
CA PRO A 38 1.36 -1.61 13.99
C PRO A 38 0.44 -0.44 14.37
N ASP A 39 0.99 0.76 14.57
CA ASP A 39 0.23 1.95 14.95
C ASP A 39 -0.36 2.72 13.75
N ALA A 40 -0.08 2.26 12.53
CA ALA A 40 -0.67 2.79 11.32
C ALA A 40 -2.10 2.26 11.12
N GLN A 41 -2.95 3.09 10.52
CA GLN A 41 -4.28 2.69 10.07
C GLN A 41 -4.18 2.09 8.67
N TRP A 42 -3.98 0.78 8.59
CA TRP A 42 -3.88 0.06 7.33
C TRP A 42 -5.23 -0.10 6.65
N ILE A 43 -5.26 0.18 5.36
CA ILE A 43 -6.33 -0.17 4.43
C ILE A 43 -5.78 -1.12 3.35
N ASP A 44 -6.66 -1.91 2.75
CA ASP A 44 -6.26 -2.93 1.77
C ASP A 44 -5.42 -2.31 0.63
N GLY A 45 -4.30 -2.96 0.33
CA GLY A 45 -3.46 -2.61 -0.80
C GLY A 45 -4.06 -3.03 -2.15
N ARG A 46 -3.45 -2.57 -3.24
CA ARG A 46 -3.86 -2.92 -4.61
C ARG A 46 -2.69 -3.35 -5.48
N ARG A 47 -2.87 -4.44 -6.24
CA ARG A 47 -1.98 -4.77 -7.35
C ARG A 47 -2.41 -3.97 -8.57
N PHE A 48 -1.44 -3.33 -9.24
CA PHE A 48 -1.62 -2.77 -10.56
C PHE A 48 -0.95 -3.66 -11.61
N ASP A 49 -1.53 -3.72 -12.79
CA ASP A 49 -0.85 -4.30 -13.94
C ASP A 49 0.33 -3.43 -14.36
N VAL A 50 1.28 -4.03 -15.10
CA VAL A 50 2.50 -3.33 -15.54
C VAL A 50 2.21 -2.12 -16.43
N ASP A 51 1.07 -2.14 -17.13
CA ASP A 51 0.62 -1.10 -18.06
C ASP A 51 -0.38 -0.12 -17.41
N ALA A 52 -0.57 -0.18 -16.08
CA ALA A 52 -1.44 0.76 -15.37
C ALA A 52 -0.96 2.21 -15.59
N ASN A 53 -1.91 3.11 -15.81
CA ASN A 53 -1.63 4.51 -16.14
C ASN A 53 -1.97 5.46 -14.99
N GLU A 54 -1.55 6.71 -15.11
CA GLU A 54 -1.75 7.73 -14.06
C GLU A 54 -3.22 7.92 -13.68
N ALA A 55 -4.15 7.88 -14.65
CA ALA A 55 -5.56 8.05 -14.38
C ALA A 55 -6.10 6.90 -13.51
N GLU A 56 -5.70 5.66 -13.80
CA GLU A 56 -6.10 4.51 -12.97
C GLU A 56 -5.59 4.61 -11.53
N LEU A 57 -4.35 5.07 -11.34
CA LEU A 57 -3.77 5.27 -10.00
C LEU A 57 -4.48 6.41 -9.26
N ARG A 58 -4.83 7.49 -9.96
CA ARG A 58 -5.54 8.63 -9.40
C ARG A 58 -6.94 8.25 -8.95
N ASP A 59 -7.72 7.62 -9.82
CA ASP A 59 -9.08 7.16 -9.51
C ASP A 59 -9.08 6.22 -8.30
N TRP A 60 -8.06 5.37 -8.18
CA TRP A 60 -7.89 4.52 -7.01
C TRP A 60 -7.59 5.33 -5.73
N ALA A 61 -6.64 6.26 -5.75
CA ALA A 61 -6.33 7.10 -4.59
C ALA A 61 -7.56 7.91 -4.13
N GLU A 62 -8.28 8.52 -5.07
CA GLU A 62 -9.51 9.27 -4.80
C GLU A 62 -10.60 8.36 -4.19
N SER A 63 -10.72 7.11 -4.65
CA SER A 63 -11.67 6.13 -4.08
C SER A 63 -11.40 5.78 -2.62
N LEU A 64 -10.17 6.00 -2.14
CA LEU A 64 -9.76 5.82 -0.75
C LEU A 64 -9.94 7.09 0.10
N GLY A 65 -10.36 8.20 -0.51
CA GLY A 65 -10.45 9.51 0.14
C GLY A 65 -9.08 10.16 0.37
N MET A 66 -8.08 9.83 -0.46
CA MET A 66 -6.72 10.37 -0.43
C MET A 66 -6.48 11.42 -1.52
#